data_AF-A0AAQ3RDL9-F1
#
_entry.id   AF-A0AAQ3RDL9-F1
#
_cell.length_a   1.000
_cell.length_b   1.000
_cell.length_c   1.000
_cell.angle_alpha   90.00
_cell.angle_beta   90.00
_cell.angle_gamma   90.00
#
_symmetry.space_group_name_H-M   'P 1'
#
loop_
_entity.id
_entity.type
_entity.pdbx_description
1 polymer ?
#
loop_
_entity_poly.entity_id
_entity_poly.type
_entity_poly.pdbx_seq_one_letter_code
_entity_poly.pdbx_strand_id
1 'polypeptide(L)'
;MPSIASGFKRRTWHPDGYFVSTNHQNIPLQILNDVLASPPIYWAKGLPLDMLEETLQQSLCFGLFRNDLNVKETQRLSNAENFQQSDDEENLSLHANTTDEPSSRSVLTEKSFIGFARCITDFTTFSYLKHVWVD
;
A
#
# COMPACT_ATOMS: atom_id res chain seq x y z
N MET A 1 1.71 -28.75 1.73
CA MET A 1 0.35 -28.25 1.41
C MET A 1 0.24 -26.85 1.98
N PRO A 2 -0.02 -25.81 1.17
CA PRO A 2 -0.37 -24.50 1.71
C PRO A 2 -1.62 -24.63 2.57
N SER A 3 -1.66 -24.02 3.76
CA SER A 3 -2.86 -24.07 4.59
C SER A 3 -3.99 -23.28 3.92
N ILE A 4 -5.25 -23.61 4.24
CA ILE A 4 -6.40 -22.83 3.75
C ILE A 4 -6.21 -21.34 4.08
N ALA A 5 -5.69 -21.02 5.26
CA ALA A 5 -5.41 -19.63 5.66
C ALA A 5 -4.40 -18.94 4.74
N SER A 6 -3.39 -19.65 4.23
CA SER A 6 -2.40 -19.09 3.30
C SER A 6 -3.01 -18.67 1.95
N GLY A 7 -4.12 -19.28 1.54
CA GLY A 7 -4.87 -18.90 0.33
C GLY A 7 -5.70 -17.62 0.48
N PHE A 8 -5.96 -17.18 1.71
CA PHE A 8 -6.68 -15.93 1.99
C PHE A 8 -5.78 -14.73 2.23
N LYS A 9 -4.50 -14.93 2.60
CA LYS A 9 -3.52 -13.85 2.87
C LYS A 9 -2.86 -13.25 1.61
N ARG A 10 -3.31 -13.61 0.41
CA ARG A 10 -2.71 -13.15 -0.87
C ARG A 10 -3.75 -12.81 -1.92
N ARG A 11 -4.92 -12.34 -1.48
CA ARG A 11 -5.97 -11.87 -2.38
C ARG A 11 -5.88 -10.36 -2.55
N THR A 12 -6.17 -9.91 -3.76
CA THR A 12 -6.24 -8.50 -4.11
C THR A 12 -7.49 -8.25 -4.94
N TRP A 13 -8.13 -7.10 -4.70
CA TRP A 13 -9.28 -6.62 -5.47
C TRP A 13 -8.97 -5.22 -5.98
N HIS A 14 -9.44 -4.88 -7.18
CA HIS A 14 -9.19 -3.60 -7.83
C HIS A 14 -10.49 -2.87 -8.15
N PRO A 15 -11.13 -2.21 -7.17
CA PRO A 15 -12.17 -1.23 -7.45
C PRO A 15 -11.63 -0.04 -8.26
N ASP A 16 -12.50 0.74 -8.90
CA ASP A 16 -12.08 1.88 -9.73
C ASP A 16 -11.25 2.88 -8.90
N GLY A 17 -10.00 3.11 -9.31
CA GLY A 17 -9.08 4.04 -8.65
C GLY A 17 -8.41 3.55 -7.36
N TYR A 18 -8.69 2.33 -6.90
CA TYR A 18 -8.14 1.77 -5.65
C TYR A 18 -7.80 0.29 -5.77
N PHE A 19 -7.10 -0.25 -4.79
CA PHE A 19 -7.02 -1.69 -4.61
C PHE A 19 -6.98 -2.07 -3.12
N VAL A 20 -7.54 -3.24 -2.80
CA VAL A 20 -7.50 -3.82 -1.46
C VAL A 20 -6.61 -5.04 -1.51
N SER A 21 -5.64 -5.17 -0.60
CA SER A 21 -4.77 -6.34 -0.47
C SER A 21 -4.95 -7.00 0.89
N THR A 22 -5.00 -8.33 0.89
CA THR A 22 -4.92 -9.15 2.12
C THR A 22 -3.51 -9.65 2.42
N ASN A 23 -2.53 -9.24 1.62
CA ASN A 23 -1.14 -9.54 1.88
C ASN A 23 -0.54 -8.52 2.86
N HIS A 24 -0.34 -8.96 4.10
CA HIS A 24 0.26 -8.15 5.16
C HIS A 24 1.64 -7.56 4.78
N GLN A 25 2.39 -8.21 3.87
CA GLN A 25 3.68 -7.68 3.40
C GLN A 25 3.53 -6.40 2.56
N ASN A 26 2.33 -6.07 2.09
CA ASN A 26 2.07 -4.78 1.43
C ASN A 26 1.80 -3.64 2.42
N ILE A 27 1.65 -3.94 3.72
CA ILE A 27 1.23 -2.97 4.71
C ILE A 27 2.48 -2.31 5.31
N PRO A 28 2.68 -0.99 5.13
CA PRO A 28 3.84 -0.29 5.66
C PRO A 28 3.77 -0.23 7.19
N LEU A 29 4.59 -1.05 7.86
CA LEU A 29 4.52 -1.25 9.32
C LEU A 29 4.67 0.05 10.10
N GLN A 30 5.64 0.90 9.74
CA GLN A 30 5.89 2.15 10.44
C GLN A 30 4.69 3.10 10.35
N ILE A 31 4.18 3.33 9.14
CA ILE A 31 3.01 4.19 8.90
C ILE A 31 1.79 3.67 9.65
N LEU A 32 1.51 2.36 9.55
CA LEU A 32 0.40 1.77 10.28
C LEU A 32 0.57 1.97 11.80
N ASN A 33 1.78 1.76 12.33
CA ASN A 33 2.03 1.91 13.76
C ASN A 33 1.80 3.35 14.24
N ASP A 34 2.25 4.33 13.45
CA ASP A 34 2.06 5.75 13.74
C ASP A 34 0.57 6.13 13.69
N VAL A 35 -0.17 5.61 12.71
CA VAL A 35 -1.64 5.76 12.64
C VAL A 35 -2.33 5.13 13.84
N LEU A 36 -1.96 3.90 14.24
CA LEU A 36 -2.56 3.23 15.40
C LEU A 36 -2.21 3.92 16.73
N ALA A 37 -1.10 4.65 16.78
CA ALA A 37 -0.70 5.47 17.92
C ALA A 37 -1.32 6.88 17.90
N SER A 38 -2.05 7.25 16.83
CA SER A 38 -2.61 8.58 16.66
C SER A 38 -3.87 8.83 17.51
N PRO A 39 -4.18 10.09 17.87
CA PRO A 39 -5.35 10.42 18.71
C PRO A 39 -6.71 9.95 18.18
N PRO A 40 -7.00 9.96 16.86
CA PRO A 40 -8.24 9.42 16.32
C PRO A 40 -8.46 7.93 16.63
N ILE A 41 -7.38 7.16 16.79
CA ILE A 41 -7.42 5.73 17.12
C ILE A 41 -7.21 5.55 18.63
N TYR A 42 -8.08 6.17 19.43
CA TYR A 42 -7.94 6.20 20.89
C TYR A 42 -7.97 4.82 21.59
N TRP A 43 -8.49 3.79 20.92
CA TRP A 43 -8.59 2.42 21.44
C TRP A 43 -7.36 1.56 21.15
N ALA A 44 -6.39 2.08 20.40
CA ALA A 44 -5.14 1.40 20.12
C ALA A 44 -3.95 2.17 20.71
N LYS A 45 -2.80 1.53 20.67
CA LYS A 45 -1.50 2.11 20.99
C LYS A 45 -0.50 1.54 20.00
N GLY A 46 0.55 2.31 19.71
CA GLY A 46 1.69 1.79 18.96
C GLY A 46 2.31 0.58 19.66
N LEU A 47 2.83 -0.34 18.86
CA LEU A 47 3.55 -1.53 19.28
C LEU A 47 5.00 -1.47 18.79
N PRO A 48 5.94 -2.17 19.43
CA PRO A 48 7.21 -2.52 18.79
C PRO A 48 6.96 -3.14 17.40
N LEU A 49 7.78 -2.79 16.40
CA LEU A 49 7.50 -3.14 15.00
C LEU A 49 7.50 -4.65 14.75
N ASP A 50 8.33 -5.40 15.47
CA ASP A 50 8.36 -6.87 15.48
C ASP A 50 7.03 -7.45 15.99
N MET A 51 6.53 -6.93 17.11
CA MET A 51 5.24 -7.34 17.68
C MET A 51 4.07 -6.97 16.76
N LEU A 52 4.14 -5.82 16.10
CA LEU A 52 3.14 -5.43 15.10
C LEU A 52 3.17 -6.38 13.90
N GLU A 53 4.35 -6.72 13.39
CA GLU A 53 4.50 -7.66 12.28
C GLU A 53 3.89 -9.02 12.61
N GLU A 54 4.24 -9.60 13.77
CA GLU A 54 3.64 -10.86 14.24
C GLU A 54 2.12 -10.75 14.35
N THR A 55 1.63 -9.62 14.85
CA THR A 55 0.19 -9.34 14.97
C THR A 55 -0.50 -9.35 13.61
N LEU A 56 0.11 -8.76 12.57
CA LEU A 56 -0.42 -8.80 11.20
C LEU A 56 -0.32 -10.21 10.60
N GLN A 57 0.78 -10.92 10.86
CA GLN A 57 0.97 -12.28 10.41
C GLN A 57 -0.05 -13.25 11.02
N GLN A 58 -0.52 -13.04 12.25
CA GLN A 58 -1.50 -13.90 12.92
C GLN A 58 -2.96 -13.47 12.70
N SER A 59 -3.22 -12.49 11.84
CA SER A 59 -4.57 -12.00 11.56
C SER A 59 -4.84 -11.92 10.05
N LEU A 60 -6.11 -11.75 9.70
CA LEU A 60 -6.50 -11.42 8.33
C LEU A 60 -6.54 -9.90 8.21
N CYS A 61 -5.53 -9.33 7.55
CA CYS A 61 -5.42 -7.90 7.36
C CYS A 61 -5.94 -7.48 5.99
N PHE A 62 -6.44 -6.26 5.89
CA PHE A 62 -6.85 -5.61 4.66
C PHE A 62 -6.15 -4.26 4.59
N GLY A 63 -5.21 -4.10 3.67
CA GLY A 63 -4.66 -2.79 3.31
C GLY A 63 -5.46 -2.22 2.15
N LEU A 64 -5.84 -0.94 2.25
CA LEU A 64 -6.47 -0.16 1.20
C LEU A 64 -5.44 0.79 0.60
N PHE A 65 -5.37 0.78 -0.73
CA PHE A 65 -4.40 1.55 -1.48
C PHE A 65 -5.08 2.33 -2.61
N ARG A 66 -4.59 3.54 -2.89
CA ARG A 66 -4.96 4.32 -4.07
C ARG A 66 -4.17 3.84 -5.29
N ASN A 67 -4.82 3.77 -6.44
CA ASN A 67 -4.15 3.41 -7.68
C ASN A 67 -3.51 4.67 -8.28
N ASP A 68 -2.19 4.79 -8.18
CA ASP A 68 -1.42 5.97 -8.64
C ASP A 68 -1.51 6.23 -10.17
N LEU A 69 -2.19 5.34 -10.91
CA LEU A 69 -2.43 5.49 -12.35
C LEU A 69 -3.22 6.77 -12.69
N ASN A 70 -4.11 7.24 -11.80
CA ASN A 70 -4.90 8.47 -12.03
C ASN A 70 -4.08 9.77 -11.93
N VAL A 71 -2.94 9.77 -11.22
CA VAL A 71 -2.08 10.96 -11.09
C VAL A 71 -1.33 11.20 -12.41
N LYS A 72 -0.91 10.13 -13.09
CA LYS A 72 -0.19 10.22 -14.36
C LYS A 72 -1.10 10.60 -15.53
N GLU A 73 -2.36 10.18 -15.52
CA GLU A 73 -3.33 10.54 -16.57
C GLU A 73 -3.77 12.00 -16.44
N THR A 74 -3.99 12.48 -15.21
CA THR A 74 -4.27 13.90 -14.94
C THR A 74 -3.08 14.80 -15.32
N GLN A 75 -1.84 14.38 -15.06
CA GLN A 75 -0.64 15.09 -15.51
C GLN A 75 -0.41 15.01 -17.02
N ARG A 76 -0.75 13.88 -17.67
CA ARG A 76 -0.68 13.77 -19.13
C ARG A 76 -1.68 14.68 -19.83
N LEU A 77 -2.89 14.81 -19.29
CA LEU A 77 -3.92 15.71 -19.83
C LEU A 77 -3.54 17.19 -19.62
N SER A 78 -2.97 17.56 -18.46
CA SER A 78 -2.46 18.93 -18.24
C SER A 78 -1.19 19.25 -19.02
N ASN A 79 -0.37 18.24 -19.36
CA ASN A 79 0.85 18.42 -20.13
C ASN A 79 0.60 18.38 -21.65
N ALA A 80 -0.47 17.70 -22.10
CA ALA A 80 -0.89 17.68 -23.49
C ALA A 80 -1.43 19.05 -23.96
N GLU A 81 -1.94 19.87 -23.05
CA GLU A 81 -2.37 21.25 -23.34
C GLU A 81 -1.19 22.26 -23.39
N ASN A 82 0.04 21.82 -23.08
CA ASN A 82 1.23 22.69 -23.07
C ASN A 82 2.24 22.41 -24.20
N PHE A 83 1.93 21.56 -25.19
CA PHE A 83 2.85 21.30 -26.31
C PHE A 83 2.42 22.04 -27.58
N GLN A 84 2.67 23.35 -27.60
CA GLN A 84 2.88 24.07 -28.85
C GLN A 84 4.22 24.82 -28.77
N GLN A 85 5.17 24.29 -29.55
CA GLN A 85 6.26 24.99 -30.25
C GLN A 85 7.59 25.21 -29.52
N SER A 86 8.62 24.44 -29.92
CA SER A 86 9.77 24.97 -30.70
C SER A 86 10.77 23.87 -31.04
N ASP A 87 11.23 23.89 -32.28
CA ASP A 87 12.22 23.02 -32.91
C ASP A 87 13.63 23.18 -32.29
N ASP A 88 14.40 22.09 -32.26
CA ASP A 88 15.81 21.97 -32.67
C ASP A 88 16.49 20.73 -32.05
N GLU A 89 17.02 19.86 -32.92
CA GLU A 89 17.83 18.67 -32.60
C GLU A 89 19.26 19.06 -32.18
N GLU A 90 19.83 18.39 -31.15
CA GLU A 90 21.22 17.88 -31.27
C GLU A 90 21.59 16.76 -30.27
N ASN A 91 21.87 15.59 -30.86
CA ASN A 91 22.82 14.51 -30.55
C ASN A 91 23.26 14.10 -29.11
N LEU A 92 22.96 12.82 -28.83
CA LEU A 92 23.89 11.69 -28.55
C LEU A 92 24.82 11.72 -27.32
N SER A 93 24.53 10.86 -26.35
CA SER A 93 25.54 9.89 -25.86
C SER A 93 24.89 8.65 -25.24
N LEU A 94 25.29 7.49 -25.77
CA LEU A 94 25.15 6.18 -25.15
C LEU A 94 26.04 6.13 -23.91
N HIS A 95 25.47 5.90 -22.72
CA HIS A 95 26.15 5.20 -21.63
C HIS A 95 25.16 4.24 -21.00
N ALA A 96 25.35 2.96 -21.32
CA ALA A 96 24.83 1.88 -20.51
C ALA A 96 25.44 2.01 -19.12
N ASN A 97 24.60 2.06 -18.08
CA ASN A 97 24.99 1.69 -16.72
C ASN A 97 23.80 1.00 -16.06
N THR A 98 23.94 -0.32 -15.95
CA THR A 98 23.28 -1.15 -14.97
C THR A 98 23.61 -0.62 -13.57
N THR A 99 22.59 -0.21 -12.83
CA THR A 99 22.63 -0.17 -11.38
C THR A 99 21.33 -0.76 -10.89
N ASP A 100 21.41 -1.93 -10.26
CA ASP A 100 20.28 -2.59 -9.60
C ASP A 100 19.68 -1.62 -8.56
N GLU A 101 18.44 -1.20 -8.80
CA GLU A 101 17.67 -0.25 -7.99
C GLU A 101 16.63 -1.05 -7.17
N PRO A 102 16.82 -1.28 -5.86
CA PRO A 102 15.79 -1.86 -5.01
C PRO A 102 14.86 -0.80 -4.38
N SER A 103 14.99 0.49 -4.71
CA SER A 103 14.46 1.61 -3.90
C SER A 103 13.09 2.13 -4.34
N SER A 104 12.66 1.85 -5.56
CA SER A 104 11.48 2.49 -6.16
C SER A 104 10.15 1.83 -5.77
N ARG A 105 10.16 0.57 -5.28
CA ARG A 105 8.93 -0.18 -4.98
C ARG A 105 8.37 0.06 -3.57
N SER A 106 9.22 0.31 -2.58
CA SER A 106 8.79 0.59 -1.20
C SER A 106 8.11 1.96 -1.09
N VAL A 107 8.72 2.99 -1.69
CA VAL A 107 8.24 4.39 -1.63
C VAL A 107 6.84 4.55 -2.25
N LEU A 108 6.53 3.81 -3.32
CA LEU A 108 5.20 3.86 -3.95
C LEU A 108 4.12 3.20 -3.09
N THR A 109 4.48 2.19 -2.29
CA THR A 109 3.53 1.50 -1.41
C THR A 109 3.14 2.39 -0.23
N GLU A 110 4.05 3.23 0.26
CA GLU A 110 3.77 4.19 1.33
C GLU A 110 2.81 5.30 0.91
N LYS A 111 3.02 5.91 -0.27
CA LYS A 111 2.16 7.01 -0.75
C LYS A 111 0.78 6.58 -1.18
N SER A 112 0.62 5.31 -1.55
CA SER A 112 -0.67 4.77 -1.96
C SER A 112 -1.48 4.21 -0.78
N PHE A 113 -0.88 3.94 0.38
CA PHE A 113 -1.57 3.34 1.53
C PHE A 113 -2.47 4.35 2.25
N ILE A 114 -3.79 4.14 2.18
CA ILE A 114 -4.80 5.10 2.65
C ILE A 114 -5.85 4.47 3.57
N GLY A 115 -5.69 3.20 3.94
CA GLY A 115 -6.62 2.57 4.86
C GLY A 115 -6.20 1.19 5.31
N PHE A 116 -6.76 0.76 6.43
CA PHE A 116 -6.45 -0.50 7.07
C PHE A 116 -7.67 -1.05 7.82
N ALA A 117 -7.82 -2.37 7.79
CA ALA A 117 -8.73 -3.11 8.64
C ALA A 117 -8.13 -4.47 9.00
N ARG A 118 -8.43 -4.96 10.20
CA ARG A 118 -7.92 -6.24 10.70
C ARG A 118 -9.04 -7.12 11.23
N CYS A 119 -9.08 -8.37 10.80
CA CYS A 119 -10.00 -9.38 11.31
C CYS A 119 -9.25 -10.39 12.17
N ILE A 120 -9.80 -10.69 13.34
CA ILE A 120 -9.36 -11.77 14.23
C ILE A 120 -10.55 -12.66 14.58
N THR A 121 -10.31 -13.89 15.00
CA THR A 121 -11.38 -14.85 15.33
C THR A 121 -11.15 -15.45 16.71
N ASP A 122 -12.18 -16.08 17.28
CA ASP A 122 -12.05 -16.97 18.43
C ASP A 122 -12.90 -18.24 18.21
N PHE A 123 -13.14 -19.03 19.25
CA PHE A 123 -13.91 -20.28 19.15
C PHE A 123 -15.43 -20.07 19.07
N THR A 124 -15.92 -18.85 19.26
CA THR A 124 -17.35 -18.55 19.37
C THR A 124 -17.82 -17.64 18.26
N THR A 125 -16.99 -16.68 17.86
CA THR A 125 -17.29 -15.63 16.90
C THR A 125 -16.49 -15.85 15.63
N PHE A 126 -17.22 -15.89 14.51
CA PHE A 126 -16.63 -16.10 13.19
C PHE A 126 -15.55 -15.07 12.84
N SER A 127 -15.77 -13.79 13.16
CA SER A 127 -14.76 -12.73 13.01
C SER A 127 -15.10 -11.48 13.81
N TYR A 128 -14.10 -10.91 14.48
CA TYR A 128 -14.11 -9.56 15.02
C TYR A 128 -13.34 -8.63 14.09
N LEU A 129 -13.97 -7.52 13.73
CA LEU A 129 -13.30 -6.42 13.04
C LEU A 129 -12.61 -5.52 14.07
N LYS A 130 -11.31 -5.26 13.86
CA LYS A 130 -10.47 -4.41 14.71
C LYS A 130 -9.67 -3.44 13.86
N HIS A 131 -9.34 -2.30 14.47
CA HIS A 131 -8.40 -1.30 13.95
C HIS A 131 -8.77 -0.87 12.53
N VAL A 132 -9.98 -0.32 12.38
CA VAL A 132 -10.45 0.21 11.09
C VAL A 132 -10.03 1.67 10.98
N TRP A 133 -9.38 2.01 9.87
CA TRP A 133 -8.94 3.36 9.56
C TRP A 133 -8.97 3.59 8.05
N VAL A 134 -9.35 4.82 7.64
CA VAL A 134 -9.30 5.33 6.27
C VAL A 134 -8.91 6.81 6.37
N ASP A 135 -7.97 7.23 5.52
CA ASP A 135 -7.51 8.63 5.38
C ASP A 135 -8.46 9.49 4.53
#